data_AF-A0A6H2D3T0-F1
#
_entry.id   AF-A0A6H2D3T0-F1
#
_cell.length_a   1.000
_cell.length_b   1.000
_cell.length_c   1.000
_cell.angle_alpha   90.00
_cell.angle_beta   90.00
_cell.angle_gamma   90.00
#
_symmetry.space_group_name_H-M   'P 1'
#
loop_
_entity.id
_entity.type
_entity.pdbx_description
1 polymer ?
#
loop_
_entity_poly.entity_id
_entity_poly.type
_entity_poly.pdbx_seq_one_letter_code
_entity_poly.pdbx_strand_id
1 'polypeptide(L)'
;MDAKEVAMTFITAARFSKERLEKDENLRIRADQVQHHLREIALDVGLDPELNVTRAEVNDEVRIGISEYMDEYYREAPGSWRHY
;
A
#
# COMPACT_ATOMS: atom_id res chain seq x y z
N MET A 1 -15.40 11.19 -25.26
CA MET A 1 -14.57 11.71 -24.17
C MET A 1 -13.66 10.58 -23.79
N ASP A 2 -12.41 10.66 -24.23
CA ASP A 2 -11.38 9.64 -24.03
C ASP A 2 -11.00 9.69 -22.55
N ALA A 3 -11.65 8.86 -21.74
CA ALA A 3 -11.21 8.58 -20.38
C ALA A 3 -9.90 7.81 -20.54
N LYS A 4 -8.81 8.55 -20.73
CA LYS A 4 -7.46 8.06 -20.51
C LYS A 4 -7.49 7.53 -19.08
N GLU A 5 -7.66 6.22 -18.93
CA GLU A 5 -7.30 5.51 -17.72
C GLU A 5 -5.83 5.86 -17.51
N VAL A 6 -5.59 6.91 -16.74
CA VAL A 6 -4.28 7.18 -16.18
C VAL A 6 -4.02 5.93 -15.37
N ALA A 7 -3.21 5.02 -15.91
CA ALA A 7 -2.76 3.85 -15.17
C ALA A 7 -2.11 4.41 -13.91
N MET A 8 -2.87 4.45 -12.81
CA MET A 8 -2.38 4.94 -11.54
C MET A 8 -1.22 4.04 -11.19
N THR A 9 -0.01 4.60 -11.22
CA THR A 9 1.19 3.84 -10.88
C THR A 9 1.21 3.70 -9.38
N PHE A 10 0.91 2.51 -8.88
CA PHE A 10 1.00 2.24 -7.45
C PHE A 10 2.43 1.88 -7.09
N ILE A 11 3.01 2.62 -6.15
CA ILE A 11 4.34 2.35 -5.60
C ILE A 11 4.17 1.27 -4.52
N THR A 12 4.98 0.20 -4.59
CA THR A 12 4.91 -0.89 -3.63
C THR A 12 5.47 -0.44 -2.28
N ALA A 13 4.60 -0.26 -1.29
CA ALA A 13 4.96 0.09 0.07
C ALA A 13 5.34 -1.15 0.91
N ALA A 14 4.63 -2.27 0.72
CA ALA A 14 4.93 -3.52 1.42
C ALA A 14 4.74 -4.74 0.52
N ARG A 15 5.50 -5.80 0.79
CA ARG A 15 5.43 -7.08 0.10
C ARG A 15 5.46 -8.24 1.09
N PHE A 16 4.63 -9.24 0.82
CA PHE A 16 4.49 -10.44 1.63
C PHE A 16 4.47 -11.66 0.72
N SER A 17 5.08 -12.77 1.14
CA SER A 17 4.95 -14.04 0.41
C SER A 17 3.55 -14.60 0.61
N LYS A 18 2.88 -14.95 -0.48
CA LYS A 18 1.54 -15.54 -0.48
C LYS A 18 1.54 -16.86 0.28
N GLU A 19 2.51 -17.74 0.00
CA GLU A 19 2.64 -19.01 0.73
C GLU A 19 2.74 -18.80 2.26
N ARG A 20 3.50 -17.78 2.69
CA ARG A 20 3.65 -17.49 4.12
C ARG A 20 2.39 -16.87 4.70
N LEU A 21 1.67 -16.03 3.96
CA LEU A 21 0.38 -15.52 4.40
C LEU A 21 -0.61 -16.66 4.60
N GLU A 22 -0.66 -17.64 3.70
CA GLU A 22 -1.59 -18.76 3.84
C GLU A 22 -1.28 -19.64 5.05
N LYS A 23 0.01 -19.81 5.39
CA LYS A 23 0.46 -20.67 6.50
C LYS A 23 0.58 -19.96 7.85
N ASP A 24 0.75 -18.64 7.87
CA ASP A 24 1.06 -17.85 9.07
C ASP A 24 -0.02 -16.78 9.31
N GLU A 25 -0.90 -17.05 10.28
CA GLU A 25 -1.98 -16.15 10.65
C GLU A 25 -1.46 -14.80 11.17
N ASN A 26 -0.33 -14.78 11.90
CA ASN A 26 0.25 -13.53 12.37
C ASN A 26 0.72 -12.66 11.20
N LEU A 27 1.26 -13.27 10.15
CA LEU A 27 1.66 -12.54 8.96
C LEU A 27 0.44 -11.96 8.22
N ARG A 28 -0.69 -12.67 8.19
CA ARG A 28 -1.95 -12.15 7.64
C ARG A 28 -2.45 -10.94 8.41
N ILE A 29 -2.47 -11.04 9.74
CA ILE A 29 -2.86 -9.94 10.61
C ILE A 29 -1.93 -8.74 10.38
N ARG A 30 -0.62 -8.96 10.26
CA ARG A 30 0.33 -7.88 9.94
C ARG A 30 0.08 -7.24 8.57
N ALA A 31 -0.18 -8.03 7.54
CA ALA A 31 -0.49 -7.49 6.21
C ALA A 31 -1.77 -6.65 6.23
N ASP A 32 -2.80 -7.10 6.97
CA ASP A 32 -4.04 -6.36 7.16
C ASP A 32 -3.82 -5.07 7.95
N GLN A 33 -3.03 -5.12 9.03
CA GLN A 33 -2.64 -3.94 9.82
C GLN A 33 -1.87 -2.92 8.98
N VAL A 34 -0.93 -3.36 8.13
CA VAL A 34 -0.20 -2.46 7.23
C VAL A 34 -1.16 -1.81 6.23
N GLN A 35 -2.07 -2.58 5.64
CA GLN A 35 -3.08 -2.02 4.73
C GLN A 35 -3.97 -1.00 5.45
N HIS A 36 -4.44 -1.33 6.66
CA HIS A 36 -5.27 -0.45 7.47
C HIS A 36 -4.54 0.85 7.82
N HIS A 37 -3.30 0.75 8.29
CA HIS A 37 -2.49 1.90 8.65
C HIS A 37 -2.28 2.86 7.47
N LEU A 38 -2.04 2.33 6.27
CA LEU A 38 -1.95 3.16 5.07
C LEU A 38 -3.28 3.84 4.75
N ARG A 39 -4.41 3.15 4.94
CA ARG A 39 -5.73 3.77 4.74
C ARG A 39 -5.99 4.88 5.75
N GLU A 40 -5.56 4.72 7.00
CA GLU A 40 -5.65 5.78 8.03
C GLU A 40 -4.80 6.99 7.65
N ILE A 41 -3.58 6.79 7.16
CA ILE A 41 -2.73 7.90 6.70
C ILE A 41 -3.34 8.62 5.52
N ALA A 42 -3.90 7.88 4.55
CA ALA A 42 -4.61 8.49 3.44
C ALA A 42 -5.73 9.41 3.95
N LEU A 43 -6.53 8.95 4.93
CA LEU A 43 -7.56 9.77 5.55
C LEU A 43 -6.99 10.99 6.29
N ASP A 44 -5.87 10.85 7.00
CA ASP A 44 -5.22 11.92 7.75
C ASP A 44 -4.75 13.06 6.83
N VAL A 45 -4.22 12.71 5.66
CA VAL A 45 -3.81 13.70 4.63
C VAL A 45 -4.97 14.17 3.73
N GLY A 46 -6.20 13.70 3.97
CA GLY A 46 -7.39 14.08 3.21
C GLY A 46 -7.54 13.39 1.84
N LEU A 47 -6.88 12.25 1.65
CA LEU A 47 -6.96 11.41 0.45
C LEU A 47 -7.94 10.24 0.63
N ASP A 48 -8.61 9.85 -0.45
CA ASP A 48 -9.48 8.67 -0.45
C ASP A 48 -8.67 7.37 -0.34
N PRO A 49 -8.80 6.59 0.75
CA PRO A 49 -8.01 5.38 0.97
C PRO A 49 -8.25 4.30 -0.10
N GLU A 50 -9.44 4.27 -0.70
CA GLU A 50 -9.79 3.28 -1.73
C GLU A 50 -9.14 3.56 -3.08
N LEU A 51 -8.79 4.82 -3.34
CA LEU A 51 -8.10 5.26 -4.55
C LEU A 51 -6.58 5.30 -4.35
N ASN A 52 -6.13 5.46 -3.10
CA ASN A 52 -4.72 5.69 -2.77
C ASN A 52 -4.02 4.49 -2.14
N VAL A 53 -4.75 3.46 -1.69
CA VAL A 53 -4.17 2.22 -1.13
C VAL A 53 -4.74 1.02 -1.86
N THR A 54 -3.86 0.23 -2.48
CA THR A 54 -4.23 -0.99 -3.19
C THR A 54 -3.54 -2.21 -2.61
N ARG A 55 -4.19 -3.36 -2.75
CA ARG A 55 -3.59 -4.66 -2.47
C ARG A 55 -3.68 -5.50 -3.75
N ALA A 56 -2.53 -5.83 -4.30
CA ALA A 56 -2.41 -6.64 -5.51
C ALA A 56 -1.73 -7.97 -5.18
N GLU A 57 -2.33 -9.07 -5.63
CA GLU A 57 -1.68 -10.37 -5.62
C GLU A 57 -0.96 -10.57 -6.96
N VAL A 58 0.35 -10.74 -6.92
CA VAL A 58 1.19 -10.88 -8.11
C VAL A 58 2.05 -12.14 -7.93
N ASN A 59 1.75 -13.17 -8.73
CA ASN A 59 2.39 -14.49 -8.63
C ASN A 59 2.25 -15.08 -7.21
N ASP A 60 3.38 -15.27 -6.53
CA ASP A 60 3.47 -15.79 -5.16
C ASP A 60 3.67 -14.68 -4.11
N GLU A 61 3.38 -13.43 -4.47
CA GLU A 61 3.54 -12.28 -3.58
C GLU A 61 2.24 -11.48 -3.46
N VAL A 62 1.94 -11.05 -2.25
CA VAL A 62 0.92 -10.05 -1.96
C VAL A 62 1.63 -8.71 -1.76
N ARG A 63 1.31 -7.74 -2.60
CA ARG A 63 1.89 -6.40 -2.59
C ARG A 63 0.83 -5.40 -2.16
N ILE A 64 1.20 -4.56 -1.20
CA ILE A 64 0.40 -3.41 -0.79
C ILE A 64 1.05 -2.18 -1.42
N GLY A 65 0.30 -1.52 -2.29
CA GLY A 65 0.74 -0.35 -3.01
C GLY A 65 0.04 0.92 -2.52
N ILE A 66 0.74 2.04 -2.63
CA ILE A 66 0.19 3.38 -2.41
C ILE A 66 0.30 4.21 -3.69
N SER A 67 -0.58 5.19 -3.86
CA SER A 67 -0.49 6.12 -5.00
C SER A 67 0.77 6.97 -4.94
N GLU A 68 1.21 7.51 -6.08
CA GLU A 68 2.35 8.43 -6.14
C GLU A 68 2.13 9.69 -5.29
N TYR A 69 0.89 10.18 -5.21
CA TYR A 69 0.53 11.30 -4.34
C TYR A 69 0.78 10.97 -2.87
N MET A 70 0.34 9.79 -2.42
CA MET A 70 0.56 9.34 -1.05
C MET A 70 2.04 9.06 -0.76
N ASP A 71 2.80 8.56 -1.74
CA ASP A 71 4.27 8.40 -1.65
C ASP A 71 4.98 9.75 -1.51
N GLU A 72 4.55 10.79 -2.22
CA GLU A 72 5.09 12.15 -2.10
C GLU A 72 4.90 12.70 -0.68
N TYR A 73 3.68 12.62 -0.12
CA TYR A 73 3.42 12.94 1.28
C TYR A 73 4.31 12.14 2.24
N TYR A 74 4.57 10.88 1.92
CA TYR A 74 5.42 10.02 2.73
C TYR A 74 6.91 10.38 2.66
N ARG A 75 7.38 10.84 1.51
CA ARG A 75 8.76 11.31 1.31
C ARG A 75 9.01 12.70 1.86
N GLU A 76 8.00 13.57 1.83
CA GLU A 76 8.09 14.93 2.36
C GLU A 76 8.00 14.95 3.89
N ALA A 77 7.43 13.92 4.53
CA ALA A 77 7.53 13.74 5.97
C ALA A 77 8.99 13.40 6.36
N PRO A 78 9.72 14.29 7.04
CA PRO A 78 11.12 14.07 7.36
C PRO A 78 11.22 13.02 8.47
N GLY A 79 11.43 11.74 8.10
CA GLY A 79 12.18 10.82 8.96
C GLY A 79 11.68 9.40 9.21
N SER A 80 10.57 8.90 8.64
CA SER A 80 10.04 7.60 9.14
C SER A 80 10.28 6.34 8.32
N TRP A 81 10.52 6.37 7.01
CA TRP A 81 10.61 5.11 6.23
C TRP A 81 11.99 4.87 5.61
N ARG A 82 13.01 4.85 6.45
CA ARG A 82 14.21 4.04 6.20
C ARG A 82 14.33 3.00 7.31
N HIS A 83 14.44 1.74 6.91
CA HIS A 83 14.72 0.52 7.69
C HIS A 83 13.52 -0.15 8.37
N TYR A 84 13.40 -1.49 8.40
CA TYR A 84 14.37 -2.57 8.17
C TYR A 84 13.63 -3.84 7.72
#